data_AF-A0AAW2VWH4-F1
#
_entry.id   AF-A0AAW2VWH4-F1
#
_cell.length_a   1.000
_cell.length_b   1.000
_cell.length_c   1.000
_cell.angle_alpha   90.00
_cell.angle_beta   90.00
_cell.angle_gamma   90.00
#
_symmetry.space_group_name_H-M   'P 1'
#
loop_
_entity.id
_entity.type
_entity.pdbx_description
1 polymer ?
#
loop_
_entity_poly.entity_id
_entity_poly.type
_entity_poly.pdbx_seq_one_letter_code
_entity_poly.pdbx_strand_id
1 'polypeptide(L)'
;MIMGFAMDGNGLKALQLFNRMAGGGLGPMPDGVTYLAALCACNHAGMVDEGVRLFELMEKHDVSRNVKHYGSVVDLLGRAGRLDEAYKIIESMPMSPDPVLWQTLLGASKTYGNVEMAEQASRKLVEMGSNTCGDFVLLSNVYAAHQRWTDVGRVREAMKTWDVKKVPGFSYIEMNGVIFQFFNGDKSHPKWREIYRKLEEINSKIREFGYEPETNYVLHDIGYEEKENALSYHSEKLALAFGLVSSDDRSPININKNLRICGDCHVVIKLVSKLYCREIIVRDRTRFHRFKDGSCSCRDYW
;
A
#
# COMPACT_ATOMS: atom_id res chain seq x y z
N MET A 1 -7.96 14.50 -16.64
CA MET A 1 -9.02 14.56 -15.61
C MET A 1 -9.37 13.20 -15.02
N ILE A 2 -9.65 12.16 -15.82
CA ILE A 2 -9.99 10.80 -15.33
C ILE A 2 -8.91 10.27 -14.37
N MET A 3 -7.64 10.28 -14.79
CA MET A 3 -6.51 9.85 -13.95
C MET A 3 -6.40 10.67 -12.65
N GLY A 4 -6.70 11.98 -12.69
CA GLY A 4 -6.67 12.82 -11.49
C GLY A 4 -7.67 12.36 -10.44
N PHE A 5 -8.92 12.07 -10.85
CA PHE A 5 -9.93 11.52 -9.94
C PHE A 5 -9.59 10.09 -9.48
N ALA A 6 -8.97 9.27 -10.34
CA ALA A 6 -8.50 7.94 -9.96
C ALA A 6 -7.43 8.00 -8.84
N MET A 7 -6.46 8.92 -8.96
CA MET A 7 -5.39 9.08 -7.97
C MET A 7 -5.86 9.71 -6.65
N ASP A 8 -6.95 10.48 -6.69
CA ASP A 8 -7.61 11.05 -5.49
C ASP A 8 -8.58 10.05 -4.81
N GLY A 9 -8.73 8.83 -5.35
CA GLY A 9 -9.63 7.80 -4.83
C GLY A 9 -11.10 7.98 -5.22
N ASN A 10 -11.43 8.97 -6.07
CA ASN A 10 -12.79 9.19 -6.55
C ASN A 10 -13.10 8.37 -7.81
N GLY A 11 -13.10 7.05 -7.66
CA GLY A 11 -13.28 6.11 -8.77
C GLY A 11 -14.61 6.28 -9.52
N LEU A 12 -15.70 6.56 -8.81
CA LEU A 12 -17.02 6.78 -9.42
C LEU A 12 -17.02 7.97 -10.38
N LYS A 13 -16.44 9.11 -9.98
CA LYS A 13 -16.37 10.30 -10.84
C LYS A 13 -15.44 10.07 -12.03
N ALA A 14 -14.35 9.31 -11.84
CA ALA A 14 -13.49 8.91 -12.94
C ALA A 14 -14.24 8.05 -13.97
N LEU A 15 -15.03 7.06 -13.54
CA LEU A 15 -15.83 6.22 -14.43
C LEU A 15 -16.99 6.97 -15.10
N GLN A 16 -17.63 7.93 -14.41
CA GLN A 16 -18.63 8.80 -15.04
C GLN A 16 -18.04 9.58 -16.23
N LEU A 17 -16.83 10.12 -16.07
CA LEU A 17 -16.14 10.81 -17.15
C LEU A 17 -15.72 9.85 -18.27
N PHE A 18 -15.25 8.65 -17.93
CA PHE A 18 -14.95 7.59 -18.90
C PHE A 18 -16.20 7.24 -19.73
N ASN A 19 -17.34 6.96 -19.09
CA ASN A 19 -18.58 6.58 -19.75
C ASN A 19 -19.13 7.71 -20.64
N ARG A 20 -18.98 8.97 -20.22
CA ARG A 20 -19.34 10.13 -21.06
C ARG A 20 -18.48 10.23 -22.32
N MET A 21 -17.19 9.88 -22.22
CA MET A 21 -16.29 9.83 -23.38
C MET A 21 -16.64 8.67 -24.31
N ALA A 22 -16.94 7.50 -23.75
CA ALA A 22 -17.36 6.32 -24.50
C ALA A 22 -18.73 6.47 -25.20
N GLY A 23 -19.66 7.22 -24.58
CA GLY A 23 -21.03 7.41 -25.11
C GLY A 23 -21.24 8.67 -25.95
N GLY A 24 -20.24 9.56 -26.04
CA GLY A 24 -20.36 10.82 -26.78
C GLY A 24 -20.02 10.65 -28.25
N GLY A 25 -21.01 10.53 -29.14
CA GLY A 25 -20.81 10.31 -30.58
C GLY A 25 -20.06 11.40 -31.37
N LEU A 26 -19.62 12.48 -30.70
CA LEU A 26 -18.86 13.60 -31.30
C LEU A 26 -17.50 13.85 -30.61
N GLY A 27 -17.17 13.08 -29.57
CA GLY A 27 -15.91 13.23 -28.81
C GLY A 27 -14.84 12.20 -29.21
N PRO A 28 -13.58 12.40 -28.76
CA PRO A 28 -12.54 11.38 -28.92
C PRO A 28 -12.91 10.10 -28.18
N MET A 29 -12.70 8.95 -28.83
CA MET A 29 -12.95 7.63 -28.22
C MET A 29 -11.89 7.30 -27.15
N PRO A 30 -12.25 6.52 -26.11
CA PRO A 30 -11.28 6.06 -25.12
C PRO A 30 -10.14 5.26 -25.75
N ASP A 31 -8.90 5.72 -25.55
CA ASP A 31 -7.68 5.04 -25.94
C ASP A 31 -7.09 4.23 -24.78
N GLY A 32 -5.93 3.58 -25.00
CA GLY A 32 -5.25 2.80 -23.95
C GLY A 32 -4.94 3.62 -22.69
N VAL A 33 -4.57 4.91 -22.83
CA VAL A 33 -4.31 5.76 -21.66
C VAL A 33 -5.59 6.01 -20.87
N THR A 34 -6.70 6.20 -21.57
CA THR A 34 -8.03 6.41 -20.99
C THR A 34 -8.52 5.16 -20.26
N TYR A 35 -8.35 3.97 -20.85
CA TYR A 35 -8.65 2.69 -20.22
C TYR A 35 -7.78 2.45 -18.98
N LEU A 36 -6.47 2.70 -19.06
CA LEU A 36 -5.59 2.58 -17.90
C LEU A 36 -6.04 3.49 -16.75
N ALA A 37 -6.46 4.72 -17.03
CA ALA A 37 -6.99 5.62 -16.01
C ALA A 37 -8.29 5.10 -15.35
N ALA A 38 -9.18 4.47 -16.14
CA ALA A 38 -10.41 3.86 -15.63
C ALA A 38 -10.14 2.57 -14.82
N LEU A 39 -9.17 1.74 -15.23
CA LEU A 39 -8.72 0.59 -14.46
C LEU A 39 -8.10 1.00 -13.12
N CYS A 40 -7.24 2.03 -13.12
CA CYS A 40 -6.70 2.61 -11.89
C CYS A 40 -7.82 3.11 -10.95
N ALA A 41 -8.86 3.74 -11.50
CA ALA A 41 -10.02 4.18 -10.74
C ALA A 41 -10.77 3.00 -10.10
N CYS A 42 -10.97 1.91 -10.85
CA CYS A 42 -11.59 0.68 -10.31
C CYS A 42 -10.76 0.08 -9.19
N ASN A 43 -9.43 0.03 -9.39
CA ASN A 43 -8.49 -0.48 -8.43
C ASN A 43 -8.44 0.35 -7.13
N HIS A 44 -8.52 1.67 -7.19
CA HIS A 44 -8.54 2.48 -5.97
C HIS A 44 -9.89 2.50 -5.24
N ALA A 45 -10.97 2.14 -5.93
CA ALA A 45 -12.33 2.15 -5.39
C ALA A 45 -12.89 0.75 -5.10
N GLY A 46 -12.13 -0.32 -5.34
CA GLY A 46 -12.58 -1.70 -5.14
C GLY A 46 -13.66 -2.16 -6.11
N MET A 47 -13.77 -1.55 -7.29
CA MET A 47 -14.76 -1.92 -8.31
C MET A 47 -14.24 -3.07 -9.17
N VAL A 48 -14.10 -4.26 -8.56
CA VAL A 48 -13.40 -5.41 -9.16
C VAL A 48 -14.04 -5.86 -10.47
N ASP A 49 -15.34 -6.14 -10.46
CA ASP A 49 -16.02 -6.69 -11.65
C ASP A 49 -16.07 -5.66 -12.79
N GLU A 50 -16.21 -4.38 -12.46
CA GLU A 50 -16.16 -3.30 -13.45
C GLU A 50 -14.76 -3.15 -14.06
N GLY A 51 -13.70 -3.29 -13.28
CA GLY A 51 -12.32 -3.27 -13.80
C GLY A 51 -12.04 -4.45 -14.72
N VAL A 52 -12.49 -5.66 -14.37
CA VAL A 52 -12.40 -6.83 -15.25
C VAL A 52 -13.18 -6.62 -16.54
N ARG A 53 -14.42 -6.13 -16.45
CA ARG A 53 -15.27 -5.81 -17.60
C ARG A 53 -14.59 -4.79 -18.53
N LEU A 54 -13.99 -3.73 -17.99
CA LEU A 54 -13.28 -2.71 -18.78
C LEU A 54 -12.06 -3.31 -19.49
N PHE A 55 -11.31 -4.20 -18.83
CA PHE A 55 -10.17 -4.87 -19.42
C PHE A 55 -10.56 -5.80 -20.58
N GLU A 56 -11.69 -6.51 -20.45
CA GLU A 56 -12.28 -7.30 -21.54
C GLU A 56 -12.76 -6.41 -22.69
N LEU A 57 -13.38 -5.26 -22.37
CA LEU A 57 -13.93 -4.34 -23.36
C LEU A 57 -12.86 -3.72 -24.27
N MET A 58 -11.62 -3.57 -23.79
CA MET A 58 -10.51 -3.05 -24.60
C MET A 58 -10.36 -3.84 -25.92
N GLU A 59 -10.44 -5.17 -25.85
CA GLU A 59 -10.33 -6.03 -27.03
C GLU A 59 -11.52 -5.87 -27.98
N LYS A 60 -12.72 -5.69 -27.44
CA LYS A 60 -13.93 -5.41 -28.24
C LYS A 60 -13.90 -4.04 -28.92
N HIS A 61 -13.07 -3.12 -28.42
CA HIS A 61 -12.89 -1.77 -28.93
C HIS A 61 -11.57 -1.61 -29.72
N ASP A 62 -10.90 -2.72 -30.06
CA ASP A 62 -9.61 -2.73 -30.77
C ASP A 62 -8.51 -1.91 -30.07
N VAL A 63 -8.58 -1.79 -28.74
CA VAL A 63 -7.57 -1.12 -27.91
C VAL A 63 -6.57 -2.15 -27.40
N SER A 64 -5.32 -2.07 -27.86
CA SER A 64 -4.27 -2.99 -27.44
C SER A 64 -3.95 -2.87 -25.95
N ARG A 65 -3.94 -4.01 -25.26
CA ARG A 65 -3.48 -4.12 -23.87
C ARG A 65 -1.95 -4.09 -23.83
N ASN A 66 -1.40 -3.38 -22.83
CA ASN A 66 0.03 -3.38 -22.53
C ASN A 66 0.27 -3.81 -21.09
N VAL A 67 1.54 -3.98 -20.70
CA VAL A 67 1.94 -4.46 -19.36
C VAL A 67 1.29 -3.67 -18.22
N LYS A 68 1.07 -2.35 -18.37
CA LYS A 68 0.42 -1.52 -17.34
C LYS A 68 -1.05 -1.87 -17.14
N HIS A 69 -1.76 -2.26 -18.20
CA HIS A 69 -3.15 -2.68 -18.10
C HIS A 69 -3.25 -4.03 -17.36
N TYR A 70 -2.41 -5.00 -17.73
CA TYR A 70 -2.32 -6.29 -17.03
C TYR A 70 -1.96 -6.07 -15.56
N GLY A 71 -0.94 -5.27 -15.27
CA GLY A 71 -0.55 -4.94 -13.89
C GLY A 71 -1.67 -4.30 -13.08
N SER A 72 -2.48 -3.41 -13.69
CA SER A 72 -3.63 -2.79 -13.02
C SER A 72 -4.71 -3.82 -12.63
N VAL A 73 -4.98 -4.80 -13.49
CA VAL A 73 -5.96 -5.87 -13.23
C VAL A 73 -5.44 -6.90 -12.24
N VAL A 74 -4.16 -7.26 -12.33
CA VAL A 74 -3.50 -8.15 -11.34
C VAL A 74 -3.57 -7.54 -9.94
N ASP A 75 -3.27 -6.24 -9.81
CA ASP A 75 -3.36 -5.53 -8.53
C ASP A 75 -4.81 -5.44 -8.03
N LEU A 76 -5.78 -5.16 -8.92
CA LEU A 76 -7.21 -5.15 -8.59
C LEU A 76 -7.70 -6.52 -8.06
N LEU A 77 -7.41 -7.60 -8.78
CA LEU A 77 -7.78 -8.96 -8.37
C LEU A 77 -7.03 -9.40 -7.11
N GLY A 78 -5.75 -9.07 -7.03
CA GLY A 78 -4.90 -9.35 -5.87
C GLY A 78 -5.44 -8.70 -4.61
N ARG A 79 -5.84 -7.43 -4.65
CA ARG A 79 -6.49 -6.71 -3.53
C ARG A 79 -7.89 -7.20 -3.18
N ALA A 80 -8.51 -7.98 -4.07
CA ALA A 80 -9.81 -8.61 -3.83
C ALA A 80 -9.66 -10.05 -3.30
N GLY A 81 -8.44 -10.57 -3.17
CA GLY A 81 -8.19 -11.96 -2.79
C GLY A 81 -8.45 -12.99 -3.89
N ARG A 82 -8.72 -12.53 -5.13
CA ARG A 82 -8.95 -13.38 -6.31
C ARG A 82 -7.61 -13.81 -6.91
N LEU A 83 -6.77 -14.47 -6.10
CA LEU A 83 -5.37 -14.75 -6.43
C LEU A 83 -5.21 -15.66 -7.65
N ASP A 84 -6.05 -16.67 -7.80
CA ASP A 84 -5.99 -17.58 -8.95
C ASP A 84 -6.34 -16.87 -10.27
N GLU A 85 -7.28 -15.93 -10.22
CA GLU A 85 -7.61 -15.11 -11.39
C GLU A 85 -6.48 -14.12 -11.70
N ALA A 86 -5.88 -13.51 -10.69
CA ALA A 86 -4.70 -12.66 -10.87
C ALA A 86 -3.55 -13.45 -11.52
N TYR A 87 -3.29 -14.67 -11.07
CA TYR A 87 -2.30 -15.56 -11.65
C TYR A 87 -2.60 -15.87 -13.13
N LYS A 88 -3.85 -16.25 -13.46
CA LYS A 88 -4.29 -16.49 -14.84
C LYS A 88 -4.11 -15.25 -15.74
N ILE A 89 -4.35 -14.05 -15.22
CA ILE A 89 -4.11 -12.81 -15.98
C ILE A 89 -2.63 -12.67 -16.35
N ILE A 90 -1.71 -12.97 -15.43
CA ILE A 90 -0.27 -12.95 -15.71
C ILE A 90 0.10 -14.01 -16.76
N GLU A 91 -0.41 -15.24 -16.63
CA GLU A 91 -0.13 -16.31 -17.60
C GLU A 91 -0.72 -16.05 -18.99
N SER A 92 -1.82 -15.31 -19.07
CA SER A 92 -2.47 -14.94 -20.34
C SER A 92 -1.74 -13.83 -21.11
N MET A 93 -0.66 -13.27 -20.57
CA MET A 93 0.05 -12.16 -21.21
C MET A 93 0.69 -12.61 -22.53
N PRO A 94 0.45 -11.89 -23.65
CA PRO A 94 1.11 -12.18 -24.92
C PRO A 94 2.57 -11.69 -24.96
N MET A 95 3.03 -11.00 -23.91
CA MET A 95 4.39 -10.51 -23.74
C MET A 95 4.95 -10.99 -22.40
N SER A 96 6.27 -10.95 -22.25
CA SER A 96 6.91 -11.28 -20.97
C SER A 96 6.36 -10.41 -19.83
N PRO A 97 5.89 -11.02 -18.73
CA PRO A 97 5.48 -10.26 -17.56
C PRO A 97 6.66 -9.44 -17.00
N ASP A 98 6.37 -8.24 -16.51
CA ASP A 98 7.33 -7.46 -15.72
C ASP A 98 7.39 -8.08 -14.29
N PRO A 99 8.57 -8.19 -13.66
CA PRO A 99 8.69 -8.63 -12.27
C PRO A 99 7.66 -8.02 -11.32
N VAL A 100 7.29 -6.75 -11.53
CA VAL A 100 6.29 -6.04 -10.70
C VAL A 100 4.95 -6.78 -10.59
N LEU A 101 4.52 -7.54 -11.61
CA LEU A 101 3.25 -8.29 -11.56
C LEU A 101 3.33 -9.46 -10.59
N TRP A 102 4.44 -10.20 -10.60
CA TRP A 102 4.68 -11.28 -9.63
C TRP A 102 4.91 -10.75 -8.22
N GLN A 103 5.56 -9.59 -8.07
CA GLN A 103 5.69 -8.90 -6.78
C GLN A 103 4.33 -8.48 -6.22
N THR A 104 3.44 -8.00 -7.09
CA THR A 104 2.06 -7.65 -6.74
C THR A 104 1.30 -8.88 -6.25
N LEU A 105 1.39 -10.00 -6.98
CA LEU A 105 0.76 -11.26 -6.59
C LEU A 105 1.34 -11.84 -5.30
N LEU A 106 2.65 -11.77 -5.10
CA LEU A 106 3.33 -12.17 -3.86
C LEU A 106 2.86 -11.33 -2.66
N GLY A 107 2.76 -10.00 -2.86
CA GLY A 107 2.23 -9.09 -1.85
C GLY A 107 0.77 -9.40 -1.48
N ALA A 108 -0.07 -9.68 -2.47
CA ALA A 108 -1.46 -10.11 -2.24
C ALA A 108 -1.51 -11.46 -1.52
N SER A 109 -0.70 -12.43 -1.92
CA SER A 109 -0.59 -13.75 -1.28
C SER A 109 -0.19 -13.64 0.20
N LYS A 110 0.70 -12.69 0.54
CA LYS A 110 1.02 -12.34 1.93
C LYS A 110 -0.20 -11.80 2.69
N THR A 111 -0.99 -10.94 2.07
CA THR A 111 -2.18 -10.35 2.71
C THR A 111 -3.24 -11.41 3.01
N TYR A 112 -3.45 -12.36 2.10
CA TYR A 112 -4.45 -13.41 2.23
C TYR A 112 -3.92 -14.71 2.84
N GLY A 113 -2.65 -14.75 3.24
CA GLY A 113 -2.01 -15.93 3.81
C GLY A 113 -1.90 -17.12 2.84
N ASN A 114 -1.99 -16.91 1.53
CA ASN A 114 -1.89 -18.01 0.58
C ASN A 114 -0.41 -18.37 0.34
N VAL A 115 0.07 -19.40 1.06
CA VAL A 115 1.47 -19.80 1.02
C VAL A 115 1.86 -20.38 -0.34
N GLU A 116 0.99 -21.16 -0.96
CA GLU A 116 1.27 -21.80 -2.24
C GLU A 116 1.47 -20.74 -3.34
N MET A 117 0.56 -19.77 -3.43
CA MET A 117 0.67 -18.68 -4.41
C MET A 117 1.89 -17.79 -4.15
N ALA A 118 2.24 -17.55 -2.88
CA ALA A 118 3.45 -16.82 -2.52
C ALA A 118 4.73 -17.56 -2.98
N GLU A 119 4.79 -18.87 -2.78
CA GLU A 119 5.91 -19.70 -3.23
C GLU A 119 5.99 -19.74 -4.77
N GLN A 120 4.86 -19.86 -5.47
CA GLN A 120 4.80 -19.82 -6.94
C GLN A 120 5.30 -18.48 -7.49
N ALA A 121 4.78 -17.36 -7.00
CA ALA A 121 5.19 -16.02 -7.42
C ALA A 121 6.67 -15.77 -7.12
N SER A 122 7.17 -16.21 -5.96
CA SER A 122 8.59 -16.09 -5.61
C SER A 122 9.49 -16.92 -6.53
N ARG A 123 9.09 -18.14 -6.93
CA ARG A 123 9.85 -18.93 -7.91
C ARG A 123 9.95 -18.21 -9.25
N LYS A 124 8.83 -17.65 -9.74
CA LYS A 124 8.82 -16.86 -10.98
C LYS A 124 9.76 -15.65 -10.91
N LEU A 125 9.78 -14.94 -9.79
CA LEU A 125 10.71 -13.83 -9.58
C LEU A 125 12.18 -14.27 -9.65
N VAL A 126 12.52 -15.40 -9.03
CA VAL A 126 13.88 -15.98 -9.10
C VAL A 126 14.24 -16.42 -10.52
N GLU A 127 13.32 -17.09 -11.23
CA GLU A 127 13.50 -17.48 -12.65
C GLU A 127 13.78 -16.26 -13.54
N MET A 128 13.18 -15.11 -13.22
CA MET A 128 13.40 -13.84 -13.92
C MET A 128 14.67 -13.09 -13.48
N GLY A 129 15.45 -13.65 -12.56
CA GLY A 129 16.66 -13.03 -12.02
C GLY A 129 16.40 -11.90 -11.01
N SER A 130 15.18 -11.79 -10.47
CA SER A 130 14.90 -10.82 -9.39
C SER A 130 15.62 -11.24 -8.12
N ASN A 131 16.42 -10.33 -7.58
CA ASN A 131 17.08 -10.46 -6.28
C ASN A 131 16.64 -9.33 -5.34
N THR A 132 15.46 -8.73 -5.56
CA THR A 132 15.05 -7.57 -4.77
C THR A 132 14.74 -7.99 -3.34
N CYS A 133 15.20 -7.20 -2.36
CA CYS A 133 14.95 -7.49 -0.95
C CYS A 133 13.46 -7.59 -0.60
N GLY A 134 12.61 -6.82 -1.28
CA GLY A 134 11.17 -6.83 -1.02
C GLY A 134 10.56 -8.23 -1.16
N ASP A 135 11.00 -8.98 -2.15
CA ASP A 135 10.46 -10.30 -2.49
C ASP A 135 10.75 -11.32 -1.37
N PHE A 136 12.01 -11.37 -0.92
CA PHE A 136 12.41 -12.22 0.21
C PHE A 136 11.67 -11.85 1.50
N VAL A 137 11.53 -10.56 1.77
CA VAL A 137 10.83 -10.09 2.97
C VAL A 137 9.35 -10.49 2.92
N LEU A 138 8.69 -10.37 1.77
CA LEU A 138 7.29 -10.79 1.61
C LEU A 138 7.12 -12.30 1.79
N LEU A 139 7.99 -13.12 1.18
CA LEU A 139 7.95 -14.57 1.35
C LEU A 139 8.23 -14.99 2.81
N SER A 140 9.25 -14.39 3.44
CA SER A 140 9.57 -14.63 4.85
C SER A 140 8.39 -14.29 5.76
N ASN A 141 7.70 -13.19 5.48
CA ASN A 141 6.52 -12.75 6.20
C ASN A 141 5.35 -13.74 6.06
N VAL A 142 5.13 -14.32 4.88
CA VAL A 142 4.12 -15.37 4.65
C VAL A 142 4.41 -16.58 5.54
N TYR A 143 5.66 -17.04 5.57
CA TYR A 143 6.06 -18.17 6.43
C TYR A 143 5.94 -17.85 7.92
N ALA A 144 6.36 -16.67 8.34
CA ALA A 144 6.25 -16.23 9.74
C ALA A 144 4.79 -16.19 10.21
N ALA A 145 3.87 -15.70 9.37
CA ALA A 145 2.43 -15.69 9.68
C ALA A 145 1.85 -17.10 9.88
N HIS A 146 2.47 -18.13 9.29
CA HIS A 146 2.09 -19.54 9.42
C HIS A 146 3.00 -20.32 10.38
N GLN A 147 3.82 -19.63 11.19
CA GLN A 147 4.75 -20.26 12.14
C GLN A 147 5.76 -21.23 11.49
N ARG A 148 6.01 -21.10 10.18
CA ARG A 148 6.99 -21.90 9.42
C ARG A 148 8.41 -21.35 9.62
N TRP A 149 8.91 -21.37 10.86
CA TRP A 149 10.17 -20.73 11.25
C TRP A 149 11.41 -21.31 10.56
N THR A 150 11.40 -22.60 10.25
CA THR A 150 12.46 -23.23 9.44
C THR A 150 12.57 -22.54 8.07
N ASP A 151 11.45 -22.16 7.48
CA ASP A 151 11.40 -21.53 6.15
C ASP A 151 11.78 -20.06 6.20
N VAL A 152 11.42 -19.38 7.28
CA VAL A 152 11.97 -18.06 7.60
C VAL A 152 13.51 -18.12 7.66
N GLY A 153 14.06 -19.16 8.30
CA GLY A 153 15.50 -19.42 8.34
C GLY A 153 16.10 -19.62 6.95
N ARG A 154 15.47 -20.45 6.11
CA ARG A 154 15.90 -20.70 4.71
C ARG A 154 15.93 -19.42 3.88
N VAL A 155 14.89 -18.59 3.98
CA VAL A 155 14.82 -17.31 3.26
C VAL A 155 15.91 -16.34 3.72
N ARG A 156 16.15 -16.26 5.04
CA ARG A 156 17.23 -15.42 5.59
C ARG A 156 18.61 -15.87 5.12
N GLU A 157 18.85 -17.17 5.03
CA GLU A 157 20.12 -17.69 4.53
C GLU A 157 20.32 -17.39 3.05
N ALA A 158 19.28 -17.58 2.23
CA ALA A 158 19.30 -17.17 0.82
C ALA A 158 19.61 -15.68 0.64
N MET A 159 19.01 -14.80 1.46
CA MET A 159 19.32 -13.37 1.45
C MET A 159 20.80 -13.08 1.73
N LYS A 160 21.44 -13.80 2.66
CA LYS A 160 22.88 -13.65 2.93
C LYS A 160 23.71 -14.15 1.75
N THR A 161 23.39 -15.34 1.23
CA THR A 161 24.13 -15.94 0.11
C THR A 161 24.13 -15.04 -1.12
N TRP A 162 23.03 -14.30 -1.36
CA TRP A 162 22.88 -13.42 -2.52
C TRP A 162 23.19 -11.95 -2.22
N ASP A 163 23.79 -11.63 -1.06
CA ASP A 163 24.09 -10.26 -0.58
C ASP A 163 22.90 -9.28 -0.67
N VAL A 164 21.70 -9.78 -0.37
CA VAL A 164 20.47 -8.99 -0.42
C VAL A 164 20.32 -8.17 0.87
N LYS A 165 20.47 -6.85 0.75
CA LYS A 165 20.40 -5.92 1.89
C LYS A 165 18.98 -5.40 2.12
N LYS A 166 18.56 -5.42 3.40
CA LYS A 166 17.25 -4.89 3.80
C LYS A 166 17.21 -3.37 3.73
N VAL A 167 16.30 -2.84 2.90
CA VAL A 167 15.99 -1.42 2.89
C VAL A 167 15.08 -1.09 4.07
N PRO A 168 15.47 -0.17 4.98
CA PRO A 168 14.63 0.23 6.10
C PRO A 168 13.40 1.00 5.63
N GLY A 169 12.27 0.77 6.30
CA GLY A 169 11.09 1.62 6.15
C GLY A 169 11.28 2.94 6.89
N PHE A 170 10.96 4.04 6.23
CA PHE A 170 11.01 5.38 6.82
C PHE A 170 9.87 6.24 6.32
N SER A 171 9.50 7.23 7.14
CA SER A 171 8.55 8.27 6.76
C SER A 171 9.22 9.62 6.85
N TYR A 172 8.76 10.59 6.07
CA TYR A 172 9.26 11.95 6.18
C TYR A 172 8.17 13.00 5.99
N ILE A 173 8.40 14.16 6.59
CA ILE A 173 7.60 15.38 6.42
C ILE A 173 8.51 16.46 5.84
N GLU A 174 8.01 17.22 4.88
CA GLU A 174 8.67 18.42 4.38
C GLU A 174 8.00 19.66 4.99
N MET A 175 8.77 20.51 5.67
CA MET A 175 8.30 21.76 6.26
C MET A 175 9.29 22.88 5.93
N ASN A 176 8.79 23.97 5.33
CA ASN A 176 9.61 25.13 4.95
C ASN A 176 10.86 24.76 4.13
N GLY A 177 10.73 23.80 3.21
CA GLY A 177 11.82 23.31 2.35
C GLY A 177 12.83 22.38 3.05
N VAL A 178 12.58 22.00 4.30
CA VAL A 178 13.42 21.07 5.07
C VAL A 178 12.71 19.73 5.20
N ILE A 179 13.43 18.64 4.92
CA ILE A 179 12.94 17.26 5.05
C ILE A 179 13.32 16.71 6.42
N PHE A 180 12.32 16.27 7.18
CA PHE A 180 12.48 15.59 8.46
C PHE A 180 12.13 14.11 8.27
N GLN A 181 13.15 13.25 8.36
CA GLN A 181 13.02 11.81 8.15
C GLN A 181 12.99 11.06 9.48
N PHE A 182 12.16 10.03 9.56
CA PHE A 182 11.94 9.21 10.75
C PHE A 182 12.02 7.72 10.41
N PHE A 183 12.74 6.97 11.23
CA PHE A 183 12.79 5.50 11.21
C PHE A 183 12.00 4.91 12.38
N ASN A 184 11.80 3.59 12.39
CA ASN A 184 11.18 2.93 13.55
C ASN A 184 12.03 3.15 14.81
N GLY A 185 11.41 3.66 15.88
CA GLY A 185 12.08 3.93 17.15
C GLY A 185 13.12 5.05 17.09
N ASP A 186 13.06 5.91 16.09
CA ASP A 186 14.07 6.95 15.85
C ASP A 186 14.10 8.00 16.99
N LYS A 187 15.31 8.34 17.44
CA LYS A 187 15.59 9.37 18.45
C LYS A 187 16.68 10.35 18.00
N SER A 188 17.04 10.34 16.72
CA SER A 188 18.07 11.22 16.13
C SER A 188 17.61 12.68 16.04
N HIS A 189 16.30 12.93 15.97
CA HIS A 189 15.74 14.27 15.87
C HIS A 189 15.97 15.08 17.17
N PRO A 190 16.40 16.36 17.12
CA PRO A 190 16.65 17.17 18.32
C PRO A 190 15.45 17.28 19.28
N LYS A 191 14.23 17.29 18.73
CA LYS A 191 12.96 17.31 19.49
C LYS A 191 12.37 15.92 19.80
N TRP A 192 13.16 14.84 19.73
CA TRP A 192 12.61 13.48 19.89
C TRP A 192 11.80 13.30 21.19
N ARG A 193 12.18 13.95 22.29
CA ARG A 193 11.45 13.88 23.57
C ARG A 193 10.03 14.48 23.46
N GLU A 194 9.86 15.57 22.73
CA GLU A 194 8.55 16.18 22.49
C GLU A 194 7.70 15.31 21.57
N ILE A 195 8.32 14.73 20.53
CA ILE A 195 7.65 13.81 19.59
C ILE A 195 7.13 12.57 20.35
N TYR A 196 7.96 11.97 21.20
CA TYR A 196 7.57 10.79 21.98
C TYR A 196 6.46 11.11 22.97
N ARG A 197 6.55 12.24 23.68
CA ARG A 197 5.48 12.69 24.57
C ARG A 197 4.16 12.89 23.82
N LYS A 198 4.21 13.45 22.61
CA LYS A 198 3.02 13.61 21.77
C LYS A 198 2.48 12.26 21.32
N LEU A 199 3.34 11.32 20.99
CA LEU A 199 2.97 9.96 20.61
C LEU A 199 2.31 9.19 21.78
N GLU A 200 2.80 9.36 23.00
CA GLU A 200 2.17 8.84 24.23
C GLU A 200 0.77 9.43 24.44
N GLU A 201 0.62 10.76 24.28
CA GLU A 201 -0.70 11.44 24.32
C GLU A 201 -1.66 10.87 23.27
N ILE A 202 -1.19 10.70 22.03
CA ILE A 202 -1.97 10.10 20.93
C ILE A 202 -2.41 8.69 21.32
N ASN A 203 -1.49 7.85 21.78
CA ASN A 203 -1.75 6.46 22.15
C ASN A 203 -2.77 6.34 23.29
N SER A 204 -2.72 7.24 24.29
CA SER A 204 -3.73 7.29 25.36
C SER A 204 -5.12 7.60 24.79
N LYS A 205 -5.24 8.68 24.00
CA LYS A 205 -6.52 9.14 23.46
C LYS A 205 -7.17 8.15 22.51
N ILE A 206 -6.39 7.49 21.64
CA ILE A 206 -6.95 6.49 20.72
C ILE A 206 -7.43 5.24 21.47
N ARG A 207 -6.72 4.81 22.53
CA ARG A 207 -7.13 3.66 23.36
C ARG A 207 -8.42 3.96 24.12
N GLU A 208 -8.58 5.17 24.65
CA GLU A 208 -9.86 5.64 25.23
C GLU A 208 -11.01 5.61 24.22
N PHE A 209 -10.71 5.75 22.93
CA PHE A 209 -11.67 5.66 21.83
C PHE A 209 -11.87 4.23 21.29
N GLY A 210 -11.31 3.22 21.97
CA GLY A 210 -11.47 1.80 21.63
C GLY A 210 -10.45 1.24 20.61
N TYR A 211 -9.31 1.90 20.40
CA TYR A 211 -8.23 1.34 19.59
C TYR A 211 -7.55 0.17 20.28
N GLU A 212 -7.44 -0.94 19.55
CA GLU A 212 -6.65 -2.11 19.91
C GLU A 212 -5.52 -2.31 18.88
N PRO A 213 -4.25 -2.47 19.30
CA PRO A 213 -3.14 -2.67 18.38
C PRO A 213 -3.26 -3.97 17.58
N GLU A 214 -3.12 -3.88 16.25
CA GLU A 214 -3.19 -5.04 15.37
C GLU A 214 -1.84 -5.77 15.29
N THR A 215 -1.50 -6.53 16.35
CA THR A 215 -0.19 -7.20 16.51
C THR A 215 0.16 -8.21 15.43
N ASN A 216 -0.83 -8.68 14.65
CA ASN A 216 -0.63 -9.54 13.48
C ASN A 216 0.25 -8.89 12.38
N TYR A 217 0.39 -7.56 12.39
CA TYR A 217 1.32 -6.87 11.50
C TYR A 217 2.78 -6.98 11.92
N VAL A 218 3.07 -7.45 13.14
CA VAL A 218 4.43 -7.70 13.63
C VAL A 218 4.76 -9.18 13.48
N LEU A 219 5.47 -9.48 12.39
CA LEU A 219 5.83 -10.85 11.97
C LEU A 219 7.19 -11.30 12.53
N HIS A 220 7.59 -10.70 13.66
CA HIS A 220 8.73 -11.14 14.45
C HIS A 220 8.27 -12.17 15.49
N ASP A 221 9.12 -13.17 15.73
CA ASP A 221 8.93 -14.15 16.81
C ASP A 221 9.32 -13.51 18.15
N ILE A 222 8.44 -12.62 18.63
CA ILE A 222 8.61 -11.82 19.85
C ILE A 222 7.29 -11.83 20.64
N GLY A 223 7.37 -11.51 21.93
CA GLY A 223 6.20 -11.53 22.82
C GLY A 223 5.12 -10.53 22.40
N TYR A 224 3.88 -10.76 22.82
CA TYR A 224 2.74 -9.90 22.47
C TYR A 224 2.96 -8.43 22.86
N GLU A 225 3.47 -8.17 24.07
CA GLU A 225 3.82 -6.82 24.54
C GLU A 225 4.93 -6.16 23.71
N GLU A 226 5.90 -6.95 23.24
CA GLU A 226 6.98 -6.48 22.37
C GLU A 226 6.46 -6.13 20.97
N LYS A 227 5.44 -6.86 20.48
CA LYS A 227 4.73 -6.52 19.23
C LYS A 227 3.96 -5.21 19.36
N GLU A 228 3.23 -5.00 20.46
CA GLU A 228 2.55 -3.72 20.71
C GLU A 228 3.54 -2.54 20.78
N ASN A 229 4.66 -2.75 21.48
CA ASN A 229 5.71 -1.75 21.56
C ASN A 229 6.31 -1.45 20.18
N ALA A 230 6.59 -2.47 19.36
CA ALA A 230 7.10 -2.28 18.01
C ALA A 230 6.14 -1.47 17.11
N LEU A 231 4.82 -1.69 17.22
CA LEU A 231 3.81 -0.92 16.48
C LEU A 231 3.71 0.53 16.94
N SER A 232 3.99 0.80 18.21
CA SER A 232 3.84 2.13 18.80
C SER A 232 4.80 3.14 18.17
N TYR A 233 6.01 2.70 17.79
CA TYR A 233 7.09 3.58 17.30
C TYR A 233 7.34 3.47 15.79
N HIS A 234 6.33 3.10 15.01
CA HIS A 234 6.42 3.14 13.56
C HIS A 234 6.73 4.55 13.04
N SER A 235 7.52 4.61 11.96
CA SER A 235 7.97 5.88 11.36
C SER A 235 6.82 6.83 11.01
N GLU A 236 5.69 6.28 10.60
CA GLU A 236 4.47 7.00 10.23
C GLU A 236 3.90 7.74 11.44
N LYS A 237 3.87 7.08 12.61
CA LYS A 237 3.36 7.65 13.86
C LYS A 237 4.32 8.70 14.42
N LEU A 238 5.63 8.49 14.28
CA LEU A 238 6.64 9.49 14.64
C LEU A 238 6.54 10.74 13.77
N ALA A 239 6.41 10.56 12.45
CA ALA A 239 6.18 11.66 11.52
C ALA A 239 4.89 12.41 11.87
N LEU A 240 3.78 11.71 12.11
CA LEU A 240 2.51 12.29 12.53
C LEU A 240 2.64 13.11 13.83
N ALA A 241 3.28 12.54 14.85
CA ALA A 241 3.51 13.21 16.12
C ALA A 241 4.37 14.47 15.94
N PHE A 242 5.42 14.41 15.12
CA PHE A 242 6.22 15.58 14.76
C PHE A 242 5.38 16.65 14.05
N GLY A 243 4.55 16.24 13.07
CA GLY A 243 3.63 17.13 12.36
C GLY A 243 2.69 17.86 13.32
N LEU A 244 2.09 17.14 14.29
CA LEU A 244 1.20 17.74 15.29
C LEU A 244 1.92 18.66 16.28
N VAL A 245 3.21 18.43 16.58
CA VAL A 245 4.00 19.29 17.47
C VAL A 245 4.48 20.56 16.76
N SER A 246 4.73 20.48 15.45
CA SER A 246 5.52 21.49 14.73
C SER A 246 4.71 22.32 13.73
N SER A 247 3.40 22.06 13.57
CA SER A 247 2.52 22.80 12.66
C SER A 247 1.29 23.37 13.37
N ASP A 248 0.75 24.47 12.84
CA ASP A 248 -0.45 25.13 13.39
C ASP A 248 -1.70 24.24 13.31
N ASP A 249 -2.59 24.29 14.29
CA ASP A 249 -3.79 23.45 14.43
C ASP A 249 -4.77 23.40 13.24
N ARG A 250 -4.61 24.24 12.20
CA ARG A 250 -5.45 24.22 10.98
C ARG A 250 -4.81 23.74 9.65
N SER A 251 -3.49 23.69 9.50
CA SER A 251 -2.82 23.25 8.26
C SER A 251 -2.85 21.73 7.99
N PRO A 252 -3.01 21.21 6.77
CA PRO A 252 -2.89 19.76 6.56
C PRO A 252 -1.49 19.22 6.89
N ILE A 253 -1.41 18.02 7.50
CA ILE A 253 -0.13 17.33 7.74
C ILE A 253 0.16 16.41 6.56
N ASN A 254 1.31 16.60 5.90
CA ASN A 254 1.72 15.79 4.74
C ASN A 254 2.86 14.85 5.13
N ILE A 255 2.62 13.54 5.00
CA ILE A 255 3.59 12.48 5.32
C ILE A 255 3.86 11.68 4.06
N ASN A 256 5.13 11.39 3.78
CA ASN A 256 5.53 10.49 2.71
C ASN A 256 6.13 9.22 3.31
N LYS A 257 5.76 8.05 2.78
CA LYS A 257 6.24 6.73 3.19
C LYS A 257 6.91 6.04 2.02
N ASN A 258 8.11 5.51 2.23
CA ASN A 258 8.86 4.78 1.19
C ASN A 258 8.36 3.34 0.95
N LEU A 259 7.49 2.82 1.82
CA LEU A 259 6.82 1.53 1.71
C LEU A 259 5.30 1.72 1.60
N ARG A 260 4.53 0.65 1.48
CA ARG A 260 3.07 0.72 1.68
C ARG A 260 2.81 1.00 3.17
N ILE A 261 1.78 1.79 3.47
CA ILE A 261 1.42 2.06 4.86
C ILE A 261 1.03 0.77 5.59
N CYS A 262 1.39 0.64 6.87
CA CYS A 262 0.94 -0.46 7.72
C CYS A 262 -0.55 -0.28 8.08
N GLY A 263 -1.31 -1.37 8.22
CA GLY A 263 -2.74 -1.30 8.55
C GLY A 263 -3.03 -0.70 9.92
N ASP A 264 -2.25 -1.10 10.92
CA ASP A 264 -2.29 -0.47 12.24
C ASP A 264 -2.05 1.05 12.17
N CYS A 265 -1.05 1.50 11.39
CA CYS A 265 -0.80 2.93 11.20
C CYS A 265 -1.95 3.64 10.47
N HIS A 266 -2.56 2.98 9.50
CA HIS A 266 -3.73 3.51 8.79
C HIS A 266 -4.91 3.72 9.74
N VAL A 267 -5.18 2.78 10.66
CA VAL A 267 -6.21 2.89 11.70
C VAL A 267 -5.88 4.03 12.68
N VAL A 268 -4.65 4.11 13.17
CA VAL A 268 -4.23 5.17 14.09
C VAL A 268 -4.38 6.56 13.46
N ILE A 269 -3.90 6.75 12.22
CA ILE A 269 -3.98 8.05 11.53
C ILE A 269 -5.44 8.46 11.30
N LYS A 270 -6.31 7.49 10.98
CA LYS A 270 -7.75 7.72 10.87
C LYS A 270 -8.31 8.26 12.20
N LEU A 271 -8.05 7.59 13.32
CA LEU A 271 -8.52 8.04 14.64
C LEU A 271 -7.96 9.42 15.00
N VAL A 272 -6.67 9.65 14.76
CA VAL A 272 -6.03 10.96 15.00
C VAL A 272 -6.67 12.07 14.17
N SER A 273 -7.00 11.82 12.90
CA SER A 273 -7.68 12.82 12.06
C SER A 273 -9.00 13.30 12.67
N LYS A 274 -9.73 12.41 13.37
CA LYS A 274 -10.97 12.72 14.09
C LYS A 274 -10.70 13.44 15.41
N LEU A 275 -9.83 12.87 16.25
CA LEU A 275 -9.59 13.36 17.62
C LEU A 275 -8.92 14.72 17.65
N TYR A 276 -8.11 15.04 16.65
CA TYR A 276 -7.41 16.31 16.52
C TYR A 276 -8.05 17.25 15.49
N CYS A 277 -9.20 16.89 14.92
CA CYS A 277 -9.89 17.66 13.88
C CYS A 277 -8.94 18.09 12.75
N ARG A 278 -8.10 17.16 12.29
CA ARG A 278 -6.91 17.43 11.49
C ARG A 278 -6.95 16.65 10.19
N GLU A 279 -6.80 17.35 9.06
CA GLU A 279 -6.57 16.68 7.80
C GLU A 279 -5.13 16.17 7.72
N ILE A 280 -4.98 14.87 7.43
CA ILE A 280 -3.68 14.21 7.31
C ILE A 280 -3.62 13.55 5.94
N ILE A 281 -2.56 13.81 5.19
CA ILE A 281 -2.34 13.27 3.86
C ILE A 281 -1.09 12.40 3.93
N VAL A 282 -1.26 11.10 3.66
CA VAL A 282 -0.13 10.16 3.59
C VAL A 282 0.03 9.69 2.15
N ARG A 283 1.19 9.95 1.56
CA ARG A 283 1.58 9.33 0.29
C ARG A 283 2.42 8.10 0.59
N ASP A 284 1.96 6.94 0.13
CA ASP A 284 2.75 5.72 0.13
C ASP A 284 3.24 5.37 -1.29
N ARG A 285 3.84 4.18 -1.48
CA ARG A 285 4.29 3.74 -2.81
C ARG A 285 3.18 3.56 -3.85
N THR A 286 1.94 3.38 -3.40
CA THR A 286 0.80 2.99 -4.24
C THR A 286 -0.15 4.15 -4.52
N ARG A 287 -0.41 5.01 -3.53
CA ARG A 287 -1.45 6.04 -3.62
C ARG A 287 -1.30 7.14 -2.56
N PHE A 288 -2.23 8.09 -2.62
CA PHE A 288 -2.48 9.05 -1.56
C PHE A 288 -3.64 8.59 -0.69
N HIS A 289 -3.45 8.69 0.62
CA HIS A 289 -4.47 8.48 1.64
C HIS A 289 -4.79 9.82 2.27
N ARG A 290 -6.03 10.29 2.09
CA ARG A 290 -6.51 11.52 2.73
C ARG A 290 -7.38 11.12 3.92
N PHE A 291 -6.88 11.38 5.12
CA PHE A 291 -7.57 11.10 6.36
C PHE A 291 -8.26 12.35 6.87
N LYS A 292 -9.57 12.24 7.11
CA LYS A 292 -10.40 13.33 7.59
C LYS A 292 -11.60 12.79 8.37
N ASP A 293 -11.88 13.39 9.52
CA ASP A 293 -13.04 13.09 10.36
C ASP A 293 -13.20 11.60 10.72
N GLY A 294 -12.08 10.88 10.84
CA GLY A 294 -12.13 9.45 11.16
C GLY A 294 -12.42 8.57 9.95
N SER A 295 -12.19 9.06 8.74
CA SER A 295 -12.31 8.30 7.49
C SER A 295 -11.06 8.47 6.63
N CYS A 296 -10.83 7.55 5.70
CA CYS A 296 -9.78 7.66 4.68
C CYS A 296 -10.40 7.65 3.28
N SER A 297 -9.82 8.40 2.34
CA SER A 297 -10.24 8.40 0.93
C SER A 297 -10.22 7.02 0.26
N CYS A 298 -9.42 6.07 0.76
CA CYS A 298 -9.39 4.70 0.25
C CYS A 298 -10.56 3.82 0.73
N ARG A 299 -11.39 4.29 1.67
CA ARG A 299 -12.51 3.53 2.27
C ARG A 299 -12.10 2.16 2.82
N ASP A 300 -10.90 2.09 3.40
CA ASP A 300 -10.29 0.84 3.90
C ASP A 300 -10.00 -0.22 2.83
N TYR A 301 -10.14 0.15 1.55
CA TYR A 301 -9.70 -0.62 0.40
C TYR A 301 -8.32 -0.14 -0.05
N TRP A 302 -7.28 -0.44 0.75
CA TRP A 302 -5.91 -0.02 0.48
C TRP A 302 -4.93 -1.16 0.31
#